data_AF-A0A1C7GPP3-F1
#
_entry.id   AF-A0A1C7GPP3-F1
#
_cell.length_a   1.000
_cell.length_b   1.000
_cell.length_c   1.000
_cell.angle_alpha   90.00
_cell.angle_beta   90.00
_cell.angle_gamma   90.00
#
_symmetry.space_group_name_H-M   'P 1'
#
loop_
_entity.id
_entity.type
_entity.pdbx_description
1 polymer ?
#
loop_
_entity_poly.entity_id
_entity_poly.type
_entity_poly.pdbx_seq_one_letter_code
_entity_poly.pdbx_strand_id
1 'polypeptide(L)'
;MIKVKIANKNGAELERELPTDIHQLYHDMREAGISRPPKNILLHDDKDVEVTLSSDSKIGNRLLRVFGKNDTLADANTVAFAVSSAREEILTDLEQNIVHNQYLIKEMLFDDIKAMTQAAGPVKLTFYCPLVGQLDDGECDEYIEVGSGFLTAYQDQIELGIADEQVPEMGDMAQYLGDNPGVADKLMPAVWTVEEIDGRLLGRIDCHLKELLTPDEMADLREEILGQCSDGLGEGFEQRPIETDEGDLYVSYWNSSDDYFLCTEDELDEHLEPHQGMGGI
;
A
#
# COMPACT_ATOMS: atom_id res chain seq x y z
N MET A 1 -18.08 -1.22 14.68
CA MET A 1 -17.52 0.08 15.08
C MET A 1 -16.76 -0.06 16.39
N ILE A 2 -15.47 0.26 16.37
CA ILE A 2 -14.64 0.37 17.57
C ILE A 2 -14.81 1.80 18.10
N LYS A 3 -14.90 1.97 19.42
CA LYS A 3 -14.93 3.25 20.11
C LYS A 3 -13.63 3.41 20.86
N VAL A 4 -12.99 4.55 20.70
CA VAL A 4 -11.77 4.90 21.43
C VAL A 4 -12.05 6.07 22.36
N LYS A 5 -11.57 5.94 23.59
CA LYS A 5 -11.46 7.01 24.57
C LYS A 5 -9.99 7.25 24.88
N ILE A 6 -9.56 8.51 24.81
CA ILE A 6 -8.19 8.94 25.08
C ILE A 6 -8.25 9.97 26.20
N ALA A 7 -7.64 9.67 27.34
CA ALA A 7 -7.58 10.58 28.49
C ALA A 7 -6.13 10.98 28.76
N ASN A 8 -5.86 12.27 28.91
CA ASN A 8 -4.54 12.74 29.35
C ASN A 8 -4.48 12.88 30.89
N LYS A 9 -3.27 12.98 31.43
CA LYS A 9 -3.04 13.19 32.88
C LYS A 9 -3.63 14.48 33.43
N ASN A 10 -4.00 15.43 32.57
CA ASN A 10 -4.58 16.72 32.95
C ASN A 10 -6.12 16.67 33.01
N GLY A 11 -6.73 15.51 32.78
CA GLY A 11 -8.18 15.29 32.86
C GLY A 11 -8.95 15.67 31.59
N ALA A 12 -8.26 15.98 30.49
CA ALA A 12 -8.93 16.13 29.20
C ALA A 12 -9.19 14.74 28.60
N GLU A 13 -10.39 14.56 28.05
CA GLU A 13 -10.84 13.31 27.46
C GLU A 13 -11.35 13.57 26.04
N LEU A 14 -11.01 12.67 25.12
CA LEU A 14 -11.51 12.65 23.76
C LEU A 14 -12.12 11.28 23.47
N GLU A 15 -13.35 11.27 22.97
CA GLU A 15 -14.02 10.06 22.49
C GLU A 15 -14.28 10.15 20.99
N ARG A 16 -13.96 9.08 20.27
CA ARG A 16 -14.18 8.95 18.81
C ARG A 16 -14.58 7.53 18.45
N GLU A 17 -15.26 7.38 17.32
CA GLU A 17 -15.49 6.08 16.69
C GLU A 17 -14.43 5.86 15.60
N LEU A 18 -13.97 4.62 15.46
CA LEU A 18 -13.03 4.19 14.44
C LEU A 18 -13.76 3.32 13.39
N PRO A 19 -13.38 3.41 12.11
CA PRO A 19 -12.33 4.30 11.59
C PRO A 19 -12.78 5.77 11.54
N THR A 20 -11.80 6.67 11.57
CA THR A 20 -11.97 8.11 11.37
C THR A 20 -10.81 8.64 10.54
N ASP A 21 -10.99 9.81 9.93
CA ASP A 21 -9.89 10.55 9.32
C ASP A 21 -8.78 10.79 10.36
N ILE A 22 -7.57 10.33 10.05
CA ILE A 22 -6.44 10.31 10.99
C ILE A 22 -5.90 11.72 11.26
N HIS A 23 -6.00 12.64 10.29
CA HIS A 23 -5.59 14.02 10.42
C HIS A 23 -6.58 14.80 11.28
N GLN A 24 -7.87 14.58 11.09
CA GLN A 24 -8.92 15.14 11.93
C GLN A 24 -8.83 14.59 13.36
N LEU A 25 -8.58 13.29 13.53
CA LEU A 25 -8.33 12.71 14.85
C LEU A 25 -7.16 13.41 15.54
N TYR A 26 -6.04 13.59 14.83
CA TYR A 26 -4.89 14.28 15.39
C TYR A 26 -5.16 15.75 15.72
N HIS A 27 -5.94 16.44 14.89
CA HIS A 27 -6.40 17.81 15.15
C HIS A 27 -7.23 17.87 16.44
N ASP A 28 -8.23 17.00 16.58
CA ASP A 28 -9.12 16.94 17.75
C ASP A 28 -8.36 16.59 19.02
N MET A 29 -7.37 15.69 18.92
CA MET A 29 -6.47 15.36 20.02
C MET A 29 -5.66 16.57 20.45
N ARG A 30 -5.14 17.37 19.51
CA ARG A 30 -4.42 18.61 19.83
C ARG A 30 -5.30 19.63 20.53
N GLU A 31 -6.55 19.80 20.09
CA GLU A 31 -7.52 20.68 20.76
C GLU A 31 -7.84 20.20 22.19
N ALA A 32 -7.87 18.89 22.41
CA ALA A 32 -7.99 18.28 23.74
C ALA A 32 -6.69 18.29 24.56
N GLY A 33 -5.59 18.87 24.06
CA GLY A 33 -4.32 18.97 24.76
C GLY A 33 -3.46 17.69 24.70
N ILE A 34 -3.66 16.85 23.68
CA ILE A 34 -2.87 15.66 23.37
C ILE A 34 -2.11 15.91 22.08
N SER A 35 -0.83 16.29 22.17
CA SER A 35 -0.05 16.74 21.01
C SER A 35 0.78 15.65 20.32
N ARG A 36 0.77 14.41 20.83
CA ARG A 36 1.46 13.27 20.19
C ARG A 36 0.61 12.75 19.03
N PRO A 37 1.22 12.42 17.87
CA PRO A 37 0.47 11.88 16.74
C PRO A 37 -0.07 10.47 17.07
N PRO A 38 -1.19 10.04 16.45
CA PRO A 38 -1.79 8.72 16.70
C PRO A 38 -0.82 7.54 16.56
N LYS A 39 0.06 7.58 15.55
CA LYS A 39 1.10 6.56 15.33
C LYS A 39 2.12 6.43 16.45
N ASN A 40 2.22 7.44 17.32
CA ASN A 40 3.14 7.43 18.45
C ASN A 40 2.42 7.16 19.77
N ILE A 41 1.12 6.87 19.80
CA ILE A 41 0.38 6.62 21.04
C ILE A 41 0.06 5.14 21.13
N LEU A 42 0.57 4.48 22.17
CA LEU A 42 0.31 3.06 22.39
C LEU A 42 -1.12 2.82 22.89
N LEU A 43 -1.73 1.73 22.44
CA LEU A 43 -3.04 1.28 22.93
C LEU A 43 -2.95 0.75 24.37
N HIS A 44 -1.79 0.22 24.75
CA HIS A 44 -1.54 -0.36 26.06
C HIS A 44 -0.35 0.32 26.73
N ASP A 45 -0.50 0.64 28.02
CA ASP A 45 0.56 1.15 28.88
C ASP A 45 1.31 2.39 28.32
N ASP A 46 0.62 3.27 27.57
CA ASP A 46 1.22 4.53 27.12
C ASP A 46 1.57 5.42 28.32
N LYS A 47 2.72 6.12 28.22
CA LYS A 47 3.27 6.89 29.34
C LYS A 47 2.50 8.17 29.63
N ASP A 48 1.83 8.77 28.65
CA ASP A 48 1.27 10.12 28.76
C ASP A 48 -0.25 10.16 28.71
N VAL A 49 -0.86 9.16 28.07
CA VAL A 49 -2.30 9.06 27.89
C VAL A 49 -2.81 7.67 28.27
N GLU A 50 -4.05 7.61 28.74
CA GLU A 50 -4.78 6.37 28.94
C GLU A 50 -5.71 6.17 27.74
N VAL A 51 -5.52 5.07 27.01
CA VAL A 51 -6.35 4.69 25.86
C VAL A 51 -7.26 3.54 26.27
N THR A 52 -8.56 3.70 26.06
CA THR A 52 -9.55 2.64 26.27
C THR A 52 -10.29 2.37 24.96
N LEU A 53 -10.20 1.13 24.48
CA LEU A 53 -10.98 0.66 23.34
C LEU A 53 -12.21 -0.12 23.82
N SER A 54 -13.35 0.11 23.15
CA SER A 54 -14.60 -0.60 23.42
C SER A 54 -15.39 -0.81 22.13
N SER A 55 -16.38 -1.70 22.15
CA SER A 55 -17.33 -1.86 21.04
C SER A 55 -18.65 -2.43 21.53
N ASP A 56 -19.75 -1.98 20.94
CA ASP A 56 -21.09 -2.54 21.19
C ASP A 56 -21.41 -3.71 20.25
N SER A 57 -20.53 -4.00 19.28
CA SER A 57 -20.74 -5.02 18.26
C SER A 57 -19.98 -6.31 18.56
N LYS A 58 -20.54 -7.46 18.15
CA LYS A 58 -19.85 -8.75 18.29
C LYS A 58 -18.52 -8.76 17.54
N ILE A 59 -18.51 -8.23 16.31
CA ILE A 59 -17.32 -8.11 15.46
C ILE A 59 -16.29 -7.21 16.13
N GLY A 60 -16.67 -5.99 16.52
CA GLY A 60 -15.73 -5.05 17.15
C GLY A 60 -15.13 -5.59 18.45
N ASN A 61 -15.91 -6.24 19.31
CA ASN A 61 -15.38 -6.88 20.52
C ASN A 61 -14.35 -8.00 20.25
N ARG A 62 -14.42 -8.62 19.07
CA ARG A 62 -13.45 -9.62 18.63
C ARG A 62 -12.20 -8.95 18.06
N LEU A 63 -12.38 -7.89 17.26
CA LEU A 63 -11.28 -7.09 16.73
C LEU A 63 -10.41 -6.49 17.84
N LEU A 64 -10.97 -6.07 18.98
CA LEU A 64 -10.16 -5.56 20.10
C LEU A 64 -9.07 -6.54 20.60
N ARG A 65 -9.19 -7.83 20.28
CA ARG A 65 -8.27 -8.88 20.74
C ARG A 65 -7.05 -9.05 19.83
N VAL A 66 -7.09 -8.49 18.62
CA VAL A 66 -5.95 -8.59 17.69
C VAL A 66 -4.83 -7.63 18.07
N PHE A 67 -5.11 -6.67 18.95
CA PHE A 67 -4.13 -5.66 19.34
C PHE A 67 -3.14 -6.19 20.39
N GLY A 68 -1.86 -6.07 20.07
CA GLY A 68 -0.72 -6.37 20.92
C GLY A 68 -0.21 -5.14 21.69
N LYS A 69 0.77 -5.35 22.56
CA LYS A 69 1.32 -4.32 23.47
C LYS A 69 1.98 -3.13 22.75
N ASN A 70 2.48 -3.35 21.55
CA ASN A 70 3.20 -2.34 20.77
C ASN A 70 2.28 -1.62 19.78
N ASP A 71 1.01 -1.99 19.73
CA ASP A 71 0.08 -1.41 18.78
C ASP A 71 -0.35 -0.03 19.23
N THR A 72 -0.62 0.79 18.24
CA THR A 72 -0.82 2.22 18.36
C THR A 72 -2.25 2.62 18.05
N LEU A 73 -2.59 3.87 18.37
CA LEU A 73 -3.88 4.43 17.99
C LEU A 73 -4.08 4.45 16.47
N ALA A 74 -2.99 4.63 15.70
CA ALA A 74 -3.03 4.49 14.25
C ALA A 74 -3.41 3.04 13.86
N ASP A 75 -2.73 2.03 14.41
CA ASP A 75 -3.04 0.62 14.14
C ASP A 75 -4.51 0.26 14.39
N ALA A 76 -5.10 0.79 15.47
CA ALA A 76 -6.51 0.58 15.77
C ALA A 76 -7.43 1.22 14.72
N ASN A 77 -7.07 2.41 14.21
CA ASN A 77 -7.80 3.07 13.14
C ASN A 77 -7.68 2.27 11.84
N THR A 78 -6.49 1.76 11.53
CA THR A 78 -6.18 0.96 10.33
C THR A 78 -6.92 -0.37 10.31
N VAL A 79 -6.94 -1.10 11.43
CA VAL A 79 -7.74 -2.32 11.56
C VAL A 79 -9.24 -2.04 11.40
N ALA A 80 -9.74 -0.95 12.01
CA ALA A 80 -11.13 -0.57 11.86
C ALA A 80 -11.48 -0.20 10.41
N PHE A 81 -10.58 0.51 9.74
CA PHE A 81 -10.71 0.90 8.35
C PHE A 81 -10.76 -0.32 7.44
N ALA A 82 -9.73 -1.17 7.48
CA ALA A 82 -9.62 -2.37 6.64
C ALA A 82 -10.84 -3.30 6.73
N VAL A 83 -11.43 -3.47 7.92
CA VAL A 83 -12.64 -4.30 8.08
C VAL A 83 -13.89 -3.59 7.56
N SER A 84 -13.98 -2.26 7.72
CA SER A 84 -15.15 -1.49 7.28
C SER A 84 -15.19 -1.21 5.77
N SER A 85 -14.02 -1.14 5.14
CA SER A 85 -13.85 -0.93 3.70
C SER A 85 -13.61 -2.23 2.93
N ALA A 86 -13.65 -3.38 3.62
CA ALA A 86 -13.52 -4.67 2.98
C ALA A 86 -14.59 -4.86 1.89
N ARG A 87 -14.16 -5.42 0.76
CA ARG A 87 -14.99 -5.63 -0.42
C ARG A 87 -16.15 -6.58 -0.15
N GLU A 88 -17.31 -6.32 -0.76
CA GLU A 88 -18.55 -7.09 -0.53
C GLU A 88 -18.35 -8.60 -0.76
N GLU A 89 -17.48 -8.95 -1.71
CA GLU A 89 -17.13 -10.33 -2.07
C GLU A 89 -16.53 -11.13 -0.90
N ILE A 90 -15.84 -10.46 0.04
CA ILE A 90 -15.14 -11.11 1.16
C ILE A 90 -15.81 -10.85 2.52
N LEU A 91 -16.77 -9.92 2.60
CA LEU A 91 -17.36 -9.49 3.87
C LEU A 91 -17.88 -10.64 4.71
N THR A 92 -18.62 -11.57 4.10
CA THR A 92 -19.24 -12.68 4.84
C THR A 92 -18.19 -13.57 5.50
N ASP A 93 -17.15 -13.95 4.77
CA ASP A 93 -16.11 -14.85 5.26
C ASP A 93 -15.22 -14.14 6.29
N LEU A 94 -14.85 -12.88 6.02
CA LEU A 94 -14.12 -12.02 6.95
C LEU A 94 -14.86 -11.89 8.28
N GLU A 95 -16.17 -11.58 8.25
CA GLU A 95 -16.99 -11.48 9.47
C GLU A 95 -17.03 -12.79 10.26
N GLN A 96 -17.15 -13.95 9.59
CA GLN A 96 -17.09 -15.26 10.25
C GLN A 96 -15.73 -15.48 10.91
N ASN A 97 -14.63 -15.22 10.20
CA ASN A 97 -13.28 -15.41 10.70
C ASN A 97 -13.01 -14.55 11.94
N ILE A 98 -13.45 -13.27 11.91
CA ILE A 98 -13.39 -12.37 13.08
C ILE A 98 -14.21 -12.93 14.25
N VAL A 99 -15.47 -13.31 13.99
CA VAL A 99 -16.38 -13.83 15.03
C VAL A 99 -15.84 -15.08 15.70
N HIS A 100 -15.16 -15.94 14.93
CA HIS A 100 -14.57 -17.19 15.40
C HIS A 100 -13.18 -17.04 16.03
N ASN A 101 -12.62 -15.83 16.11
CA ASN A 101 -11.28 -15.53 16.66
C ASN A 101 -10.16 -16.24 15.88
N GLN A 102 -10.25 -16.24 14.55
CA GLN A 102 -9.19 -16.84 13.74
C GLN A 102 -7.91 -15.99 13.71
N TYR A 103 -8.02 -14.70 14.00
CA TYR A 103 -6.88 -13.77 14.05
C TYR A 103 -6.39 -13.57 15.49
N LEU A 104 -5.10 -13.85 15.72
CA LEU A 104 -4.44 -13.63 17.00
C LEU A 104 -3.76 -12.27 17.09
N ILE A 105 -3.34 -11.72 15.95
CA ILE A 105 -2.66 -10.44 15.81
C ILE A 105 -3.18 -9.73 14.56
N LYS A 106 -2.99 -8.40 14.46
CA LYS A 106 -3.49 -7.59 13.34
C LYS A 106 -2.87 -7.98 12.00
N GLU A 107 -1.62 -8.45 11.99
CA GLU A 107 -0.92 -8.89 10.78
C GLU A 107 -1.64 -10.07 10.13
N MET A 108 -2.09 -11.05 10.93
CA MET A 108 -2.88 -12.18 10.42
C MET A 108 -4.23 -11.73 9.81
N LEU A 109 -4.84 -10.68 10.37
CA LEU A 109 -6.07 -10.11 9.82
C LEU A 109 -5.80 -9.46 8.47
N PHE A 110 -4.74 -8.66 8.36
CA PHE A 110 -4.38 -8.00 7.09
C PHE A 110 -4.00 -9.01 6.02
N ASP A 111 -3.20 -10.02 6.36
CA ASP A 111 -2.80 -11.09 5.44
C ASP A 111 -4.01 -11.85 4.90
N ASP A 112 -4.97 -12.20 5.76
CA ASP A 112 -6.17 -12.93 5.34
C ASP A 112 -7.12 -12.06 4.52
N ILE A 113 -7.29 -10.78 4.86
CA ILE A 113 -8.04 -9.82 4.02
C ILE A 113 -7.42 -9.75 2.63
N LYS A 114 -6.09 -9.60 2.54
CA LYS A 114 -5.36 -9.56 1.27
C LYS A 114 -5.57 -10.86 0.49
N ALA A 115 -5.39 -12.02 1.14
CA ALA A 115 -5.55 -13.32 0.50
C ALA A 115 -6.98 -13.58 0.00
N MET A 116 -8.00 -13.28 0.80
CA MET A 116 -9.40 -13.40 0.39
C MET A 116 -9.73 -12.45 -0.78
N THR A 117 -9.23 -11.21 -0.73
CA THR A 117 -9.46 -10.19 -1.78
C THR A 117 -8.82 -10.62 -3.11
N GLN A 118 -7.59 -11.16 -3.07
CA GLN A 118 -6.94 -11.76 -4.24
C GLN A 118 -7.69 -12.99 -4.74
N ALA A 119 -8.12 -13.89 -3.85
CA ALA A 119 -8.85 -15.10 -4.22
C ALA A 119 -10.22 -14.82 -4.86
N ALA A 120 -10.85 -13.71 -4.49
CA ALA A 120 -12.09 -13.23 -5.09
C ALA A 120 -11.89 -12.62 -6.50
N GLY A 121 -10.65 -12.30 -6.87
CA GLY A 121 -10.24 -11.92 -8.24
C GLY A 121 -9.37 -12.99 -8.90
N PRO A 122 -9.95 -14.09 -9.41
CA PRO A 122 -9.19 -15.25 -9.88
C PRO A 122 -8.41 -14.99 -11.18
N VAL A 123 -8.76 -13.95 -11.93
CA VAL A 123 -8.06 -13.58 -13.16
C VAL A 123 -6.89 -12.68 -12.78
N LYS A 124 -5.66 -13.18 -12.95
CA LYS A 124 -4.44 -12.39 -12.75
C LYS A 124 -4.11 -11.63 -14.05
N LEU A 125 -3.82 -10.35 -13.92
CA LEU A 125 -3.29 -9.50 -14.98
C LEU A 125 -2.09 -8.76 -14.40
N THR A 126 -0.91 -8.99 -14.98
CA THR A 126 0.33 -8.39 -14.51
C THR A 126 0.85 -7.41 -15.55
N PHE A 127 1.23 -6.21 -15.10
CA PHE A 127 1.93 -5.22 -15.90
C PHE A 127 3.37 -5.06 -15.44
N TYR A 128 4.23 -4.67 -16.37
CA TYR A 128 5.63 -4.36 -16.15
C TYR A 128 6.00 -2.99 -16.71
N CYS A 129 6.86 -2.29 -15.99
CA CYS A 129 7.47 -1.04 -16.43
C CYS A 129 8.96 -0.97 -16.00
N PRO A 130 9.79 -0.18 -16.69
CA PRO A 130 11.17 0.03 -16.27
C PRO A 130 11.23 0.90 -15.01
N LEU A 131 12.19 0.62 -14.13
CA LEU A 131 12.51 1.44 -12.97
C LEU A 131 13.70 2.36 -13.26
N VAL A 132 13.69 3.54 -12.66
CA VAL A 132 14.84 4.45 -12.63
C VAL A 132 15.27 4.65 -11.19
N GLY A 133 16.58 4.56 -10.94
CA GLY A 133 17.17 4.85 -9.65
C GLY A 133 17.98 6.13 -9.69
N GLN A 134 17.88 6.94 -8.64
CA GLN A 134 18.73 8.09 -8.38
C GLN A 134 19.36 7.96 -7.00
N LEU A 135 20.67 8.09 -6.91
CA LEU A 135 21.43 7.99 -5.67
C LEU A 135 21.94 9.38 -5.27
N ASP A 136 21.65 9.79 -4.04
CA ASP A 136 22.33 10.89 -3.37
C ASP A 136 23.43 10.32 -2.47
N ASP A 137 24.69 10.47 -2.87
CA ASP A 137 25.85 9.99 -2.12
C ASP A 137 26.27 10.92 -0.97
N GLY A 138 25.60 12.08 -0.81
CA GLY A 138 25.89 13.10 0.18
C GLY A 138 27.23 13.82 -0.01
N GLU A 139 28.00 13.51 -1.05
CA GLU A 139 29.27 14.15 -1.40
C GLU A 139 29.14 15.05 -2.64
N CYS A 140 28.26 14.68 -3.57
CA CYS A 140 27.98 15.42 -4.79
C CYS A 140 26.68 16.23 -4.66
N ASP A 141 26.67 17.44 -5.22
CA ASP A 141 25.46 18.27 -5.27
C ASP A 141 24.42 17.77 -6.31
N GLU A 142 24.75 16.72 -7.07
CA GLU A 142 23.93 16.17 -8.16
C GLU A 142 23.65 14.68 -7.91
N TYR A 143 22.41 14.26 -8.17
CA TYR A 143 22.00 12.86 -8.11
C TYR A 143 22.71 12.02 -9.17
N ILE A 144 23.10 10.80 -8.78
CA ILE A 144 23.73 9.83 -9.68
C ILE A 144 22.65 8.87 -10.18
N GLU A 145 22.44 8.81 -11.49
CA GLU A 145 21.55 7.81 -12.09
C GLU A 145 22.16 6.42 -11.95
N VAL A 146 21.42 5.50 -11.32
CA VAL A 146 21.84 4.11 -11.12
C VAL A 146 21.00 3.16 -11.97
N GLY A 147 21.69 2.21 -12.60
CA GLY A 147 21.07 1.24 -13.49
C GLY A 147 20.39 0.09 -12.75
N SER A 148 19.60 -0.68 -13.50
CA SER A 148 18.83 -1.82 -13.00
C SER A 148 19.64 -2.87 -12.22
N GLY A 149 20.92 -3.08 -12.57
CA GLY A 149 21.81 -3.98 -11.81
C GLY A 149 22.12 -3.50 -10.38
N PHE A 150 22.15 -2.19 -10.15
CA PHE A 150 22.28 -1.62 -8.80
C PHE A 150 20.97 -1.79 -8.03
N LEU A 151 19.84 -1.47 -8.66
CA LEU A 151 18.52 -1.64 -8.06
C LEU A 151 18.25 -3.08 -7.63
N THR A 152 18.69 -4.06 -8.43
CA THR A 152 18.58 -5.49 -8.12
C THR A 152 19.25 -5.86 -6.79
N ALA A 153 20.38 -5.22 -6.44
CA ALA A 153 21.05 -5.46 -5.17
C ALA A 153 20.23 -4.96 -3.96
N TYR A 154 19.28 -4.06 -4.20
CA TYR A 154 18.40 -3.44 -3.21
C TYR A 154 16.94 -3.89 -3.36
N GLN A 155 16.67 -4.98 -4.09
CA GLN A 155 15.32 -5.45 -4.37
C GLN A 155 14.46 -5.58 -3.11
N ASP A 156 14.95 -6.26 -2.07
CA ASP A 156 14.19 -6.47 -0.82
C ASP A 156 13.80 -5.14 -0.16
N GLN A 157 14.69 -4.15 -0.15
CA GLN A 157 14.43 -2.83 0.40
C GLN A 157 13.44 -2.03 -0.46
N ILE A 158 13.53 -2.16 -1.78
CA ILE A 158 12.59 -1.53 -2.73
C ILE A 158 11.20 -2.14 -2.57
N GLU A 159 11.10 -3.46 -2.48
CA GLU A 159 9.84 -4.18 -2.22
C GLU A 159 9.21 -3.75 -0.90
N LEU A 160 10.02 -3.62 0.16
CA LEU A 160 9.54 -3.15 1.45
C LEU A 160 9.06 -1.69 1.38
N GLY A 161 9.83 -0.81 0.74
CA GLY A 161 9.50 0.60 0.62
C GLY A 161 8.21 0.84 -0.16
N ILE A 162 7.99 0.13 -1.29
CA ILE A 162 6.75 0.28 -2.06
C ILE A 162 5.56 -0.38 -1.35
N ALA A 163 5.77 -1.42 -0.55
CA ALA A 163 4.73 -1.99 0.30
C ALA A 163 4.30 -1.01 1.41
N ASP A 164 5.26 -0.26 1.98
CA ASP A 164 5.01 0.80 2.97
C ASP A 164 4.34 2.05 2.37
N GLU A 165 4.48 2.29 1.07
CA GLU A 165 3.70 3.32 0.38
C GLU A 165 2.23 2.92 0.25
N GLN A 166 1.98 1.63 -0.02
CA GLN A 166 0.64 1.05 -0.24
C GLN A 166 -0.06 0.64 1.07
N VAL A 167 0.24 1.29 2.19
CA VAL A 167 -0.25 0.87 3.52
C VAL A 167 -1.77 0.74 3.58
N PRO A 168 -2.31 -0.21 4.37
CA PRO A 168 -3.75 -0.47 4.45
C PRO A 168 -4.61 0.75 4.85
N GLU A 169 -4.01 1.79 5.42
CA GLU A 169 -4.66 3.08 5.71
C GLU A 169 -5.13 3.82 4.45
N MET A 170 -4.47 3.59 3.31
CA MET A 170 -4.91 4.10 2.01
C MET A 170 -6.02 3.25 1.40
N GLY A 171 -6.23 2.01 1.89
CA GLY A 171 -7.15 1.03 1.33
C GLY A 171 -6.56 0.26 0.16
N ASP A 172 -7.40 -0.47 -0.57
CA ASP A 172 -6.98 -1.19 -1.77
C ASP A 172 -6.67 -0.19 -2.90
N MET A 173 -5.50 -0.28 -3.53
CA MET A 173 -5.12 0.63 -4.63
C MET A 173 -6.11 0.59 -5.79
N ALA A 174 -6.85 -0.49 -5.95
CA ALA A 174 -7.90 -0.60 -6.95
C ALA A 174 -8.99 0.48 -6.83
N GLN A 175 -9.20 1.08 -5.65
CA GLN A 175 -10.17 2.17 -5.52
C GLN A 175 -9.75 3.44 -6.26
N TYR A 176 -8.45 3.58 -6.57
CA TYR A 176 -7.86 4.69 -7.32
C TYR A 176 -7.67 4.39 -8.81
N LEU A 177 -8.12 3.20 -9.24
CA LEU A 177 -8.10 2.69 -10.62
C LEU A 177 -9.53 2.38 -11.08
N GLY A 178 -10.48 3.25 -10.71
CA GLY A 178 -11.91 2.98 -10.83
C GLY A 178 -12.69 4.10 -11.50
N ASP A 179 -12.02 5.01 -12.23
CA ASP A 179 -12.72 6.10 -12.91
C ASP A 179 -13.59 5.54 -14.05
N ASN A 180 -13.17 4.43 -14.67
CA ASN A 180 -14.03 3.62 -15.52
C ASN A 180 -14.86 2.63 -14.67
N PRO A 181 -16.21 2.70 -14.69
CA PRO A 181 -17.08 1.78 -13.94
C PRO A 181 -16.89 0.29 -14.29
N GLY A 182 -16.60 -0.03 -15.55
CA GLY A 182 -16.34 -1.41 -15.99
C GLY A 182 -15.04 -1.97 -15.42
N VAL A 183 -14.01 -1.14 -15.26
CA VAL A 183 -12.76 -1.51 -14.57
C VAL A 183 -13.02 -1.63 -13.07
N ALA A 184 -13.66 -0.63 -12.46
CA ALA A 184 -13.99 -0.61 -11.03
C ALA A 184 -14.82 -1.83 -10.59
N ASP A 185 -15.78 -2.24 -11.42
CA ASP A 185 -16.66 -3.38 -11.17
C ASP A 185 -15.94 -4.74 -11.26
N LYS A 186 -14.74 -4.80 -11.87
CA LYS A 186 -14.00 -6.05 -12.09
C LYS A 186 -12.72 -6.13 -11.28
N LEU A 187 -12.07 -5.00 -11.03
CA LEU A 187 -10.82 -4.91 -10.30
C LEU A 187 -11.01 -5.20 -8.82
N MET A 188 -10.25 -6.16 -8.32
CA MET A 188 -10.17 -6.60 -6.92
C MET A 188 -8.96 -5.93 -6.28
N PRO A 189 -7.80 -6.56 -5.98
CA PRO A 189 -6.63 -5.77 -5.63
C PRO A 189 -5.77 -5.39 -6.84
N ALA A 190 -5.10 -4.25 -6.72
CA ALA A 190 -3.91 -3.90 -7.51
C ALA A 190 -2.73 -3.71 -6.57
N VAL A 191 -1.58 -4.33 -6.86
CA VAL A 191 -0.41 -4.31 -5.98
C VAL A 191 0.84 -3.98 -6.79
N TRP A 192 1.54 -2.92 -6.41
CA TRP A 192 2.85 -2.55 -6.93
C TRP A 192 3.94 -3.28 -6.15
N THR A 193 4.91 -3.79 -6.89
CA THR A 193 6.08 -4.50 -6.38
C THR A 193 7.15 -4.49 -7.47
N VAL A 194 8.22 -5.25 -7.30
CA VAL A 194 9.28 -5.37 -8.31
C VAL A 194 9.56 -6.83 -8.61
N GLU A 195 10.19 -7.08 -9.75
CA GLU A 195 10.64 -8.42 -10.15
C GLU A 195 11.94 -8.32 -10.95
N GLU A 196 12.92 -9.15 -10.59
CA GLU A 196 14.13 -9.32 -11.39
C GLU A 196 13.85 -10.26 -12.56
N ILE A 197 13.98 -9.75 -13.79
CA ILE A 197 13.84 -10.51 -15.03
C ILE A 197 15.09 -10.27 -15.88
N ASP A 198 15.79 -11.35 -16.22
CA ASP A 198 17.05 -11.33 -17.00
C ASP A 198 18.12 -10.34 -16.46
N GLY A 199 18.27 -10.28 -15.14
CA GLY A 199 19.22 -9.39 -14.47
C GLY A 199 18.83 -7.91 -14.51
N ARG A 200 17.55 -7.62 -14.82
CA ARG A 200 16.96 -6.30 -14.73
C ARG A 200 15.82 -6.32 -13.71
N LEU A 201 15.92 -5.50 -12.68
CA LEU A 201 14.79 -5.18 -11.81
C LEU A 201 13.79 -4.29 -12.57
N LEU A 202 12.56 -4.77 -12.69
CA LEU A 202 11.41 -4.07 -13.27
C LEU A 202 10.36 -3.79 -12.20
N GLY A 203 9.58 -2.75 -12.41
CA GLY A 203 8.34 -2.52 -11.67
C GLY A 203 7.30 -3.52 -12.13
N ARG A 204 6.63 -4.18 -11.19
CA ARG A 204 5.57 -5.15 -11.43
C ARG A 204 4.29 -4.67 -10.76
N ILE A 205 3.19 -4.67 -11.50
CA ILE A 205 1.87 -4.31 -11.01
C ILE A 205 0.96 -5.51 -11.19
N ASP A 206 0.57 -6.15 -10.09
CA ASP A 206 -0.31 -7.31 -10.08
C ASP A 206 -1.75 -6.86 -9.83
N CYS A 207 -2.58 -6.92 -10.88
CA CYS A 207 -4.02 -6.72 -10.82
C CYS A 207 -4.75 -8.06 -10.74
N HIS A 208 -5.72 -8.15 -9.85
CA HIS A 208 -6.63 -9.27 -9.72
C HIS A 208 -8.02 -8.85 -10.16
N LEU A 209 -8.65 -9.64 -11.02
CA LEU A 209 -9.91 -9.30 -11.66
C LEU A 209 -10.93 -10.42 -11.43
N LYS A 210 -12.20 -10.03 -11.25
CA LYS A 210 -13.34 -10.97 -11.21
C LYS A 210 -13.51 -11.70 -12.53
N GLU A 211 -13.27 -11.00 -13.63
CA GLU A 211 -13.36 -11.49 -14.99
C GLU A 211 -12.46 -10.70 -15.93
N LEU A 212 -12.31 -11.15 -17.18
CA LEU A 212 -11.47 -10.49 -18.17
C LEU A 212 -11.99 -9.09 -18.52
N LEU A 213 -11.05 -8.16 -18.73
CA LEU A 213 -11.33 -6.87 -19.30
C LEU A 213 -11.57 -6.97 -20.80
N THR A 214 -12.45 -6.11 -21.31
CA THR A 214 -12.54 -5.79 -22.73
C THR A 214 -11.31 -4.98 -23.16
N PRO A 215 -11.02 -4.86 -24.47
CA PRO A 215 -9.90 -4.06 -24.94
C PRO A 215 -9.95 -2.60 -24.50
N ASP A 216 -11.14 -2.00 -24.45
CA ASP A 216 -11.32 -0.62 -24.03
C ASP A 216 -11.05 -0.47 -22.51
N GLU A 217 -11.61 -1.37 -21.69
CA GLU A 217 -11.33 -1.40 -20.24
C GLU A 217 -9.85 -1.67 -19.93
N MET A 218 -9.17 -2.50 -20.73
CA MET A 218 -7.73 -2.76 -20.60
C MET A 218 -6.91 -1.49 -20.89
N ALA A 219 -7.28 -0.74 -21.92
CA ALA A 219 -6.62 0.52 -22.25
C ALA A 219 -6.82 1.54 -21.12
N ASP A 220 -8.04 1.66 -20.60
CA ASP A 220 -8.35 2.58 -19.50
C ASP A 220 -7.57 2.21 -18.22
N LEU A 221 -7.55 0.92 -17.82
CA LEU A 221 -6.77 0.46 -16.68
C LEU A 221 -5.27 0.76 -16.87
N ARG A 222 -4.74 0.59 -18.08
CA ARG A 222 -3.33 0.89 -18.38
C ARG A 222 -3.04 2.39 -18.22
N GLU A 223 -3.93 3.27 -18.66
CA GLU A 223 -3.79 4.72 -18.46
C GLU A 223 -3.85 5.11 -16.98
N GLU A 224 -4.72 4.49 -16.20
CA GLU A 224 -4.81 4.73 -14.75
C GLU A 224 -3.56 4.24 -14.00
N ILE A 225 -3.04 3.05 -14.34
CA ILE A 225 -1.78 2.54 -13.79
C ILE A 225 -0.62 3.47 -14.16
N LEU A 226 -0.57 3.95 -15.40
CA LEU A 226 0.44 4.92 -15.82
C LEU A 226 0.37 6.19 -14.97
N GLY A 227 -0.84 6.71 -14.73
CA GLY A 227 -1.06 7.86 -13.85
C GLY A 227 -0.55 7.61 -12.44
N GLN A 228 -0.85 6.44 -11.86
CA GLN A 228 -0.34 6.04 -10.54
C GLN A 228 1.18 5.88 -10.50
N CYS A 229 1.82 5.43 -11.59
CA CYS A 229 3.28 5.33 -11.65
C CYS A 229 3.97 6.69 -11.79
N SER A 230 3.35 7.67 -12.48
CA SER A 230 3.97 8.96 -12.80
C SER A 230 3.76 10.07 -11.77
N ASP A 231 2.62 10.05 -11.09
CA ASP A 231 2.20 10.98 -10.05
C ASP A 231 1.84 10.07 -8.85
N GLY A 232 0.71 10.25 -8.18
CA GLY A 232 0.05 9.21 -7.38
C GLY A 232 0.98 8.41 -6.46
N LEU A 233 0.86 7.08 -6.47
CA LEU A 233 1.68 6.18 -5.66
C LEU A 233 3.18 6.28 -6.00
N GLY A 234 3.51 6.34 -7.30
CA GLY A 234 4.87 6.32 -7.80
C GLY A 234 5.67 7.54 -7.37
N GLU A 235 5.08 8.74 -7.44
CA GLU A 235 5.69 9.98 -6.96
C GLU A 235 5.87 9.94 -5.44
N GLY A 236 4.84 9.46 -4.71
CA GLY A 236 4.91 9.30 -3.26
C GLY A 236 6.06 8.40 -2.83
N PHE A 237 6.25 7.28 -3.53
CA PHE A 237 7.35 6.34 -3.30
C PHE A 237 8.70 6.96 -3.68
N GLU A 238 8.80 7.61 -4.84
CA GLU A 238 10.03 8.26 -5.29
C GLU A 238 10.53 9.28 -4.27
N GLN A 239 9.64 10.03 -3.60
CA GLN A 239 10.03 11.03 -2.59
C GLN A 239 10.56 10.45 -1.26
N ARG A 240 10.48 9.13 -1.06
CA ARG A 240 10.91 8.45 0.17
C ARG A 240 12.21 7.68 -0.08
N PRO A 241 13.37 8.21 0.35
CA PRO A 241 14.64 7.54 0.10
C PRO A 241 14.73 6.22 0.86
N ILE A 242 15.39 5.27 0.21
CA ILE A 242 15.86 4.02 0.81
C ILE A 242 17.31 4.25 1.25
N GLU A 243 17.56 4.21 2.55
CA GLU A 243 18.92 4.31 3.08
C GLU A 243 19.76 3.10 2.64
N THR A 244 20.86 3.35 1.93
CA THR A 244 21.82 2.34 1.48
C THR A 244 23.23 2.63 2.03
N ASP A 245 24.15 1.68 1.88
CA ASP A 245 25.55 1.89 2.27
C ASP A 245 26.26 2.93 1.37
N GLU A 246 25.74 3.18 0.16
CA GLU A 246 26.26 4.15 -0.80
C GLU A 246 25.54 5.51 -0.79
N GLY A 247 24.50 5.68 0.04
CA GLY A 247 23.72 6.91 0.11
C GLY A 247 22.21 6.68 0.11
N ASP A 248 21.45 7.74 -0.16
CA ASP A 248 19.99 7.71 -0.22
C ASP A 248 19.53 7.35 -1.64
N LEU A 249 18.87 6.20 -1.79
CA LEU A 249 18.37 5.70 -3.07
C LEU A 249 16.90 6.08 -3.27
N TYR A 250 16.62 6.80 -4.35
CA TYR A 250 15.30 7.19 -4.81
C TYR A 250 14.93 6.33 -6.02
N VAL A 251 13.73 5.73 -6.03
CA VAL A 251 13.31 4.81 -7.09
C VAL A 251 11.99 5.26 -7.69
N SER A 252 11.95 5.37 -9.02
CA SER A 252 10.76 5.79 -9.77
C SER A 252 10.22 4.67 -10.66
N TYR A 253 8.90 4.52 -10.67
CA TYR A 253 8.16 3.61 -11.57
C TYR A 253 7.86 4.24 -12.94
N TRP A 254 8.28 5.49 -13.14
CA TRP A 254 8.02 6.25 -14.34
C TRP A 254 9.23 7.08 -14.75
N ASN A 255 9.39 7.28 -16.06
CA ASN A 255 10.34 8.25 -16.58
C ASN A 255 9.88 8.77 -17.94
N SER A 256 10.44 9.91 -18.35
CA SER A 256 10.10 10.58 -19.60
C SER A 256 10.90 10.11 -20.81
N SER A 257 11.65 9.00 -20.71
CA SER A 257 12.42 8.45 -21.82
C SER A 257 11.49 7.90 -22.91
N ASP A 258 11.97 7.95 -24.16
CA ASP A 258 11.31 7.30 -25.30
C ASP A 258 11.27 5.76 -25.15
N ASP A 259 12.12 5.20 -24.29
CA ASP A 259 12.20 3.77 -24.00
C ASP A 259 11.23 3.31 -22.87
N TYR A 260 10.45 4.22 -22.27
CA TYR A 260 9.48 3.86 -21.25
C TYR A 260 8.36 2.98 -21.84
N PHE A 261 8.01 1.92 -21.13
CA PHE A 261 6.89 1.06 -21.48
C PHE A 261 6.07 0.71 -20.24
N LEU A 262 4.79 0.43 -20.47
CA LEU A 262 3.89 -0.21 -19.52
C LEU A 262 3.14 -1.30 -20.26
N CYS A 263 3.64 -2.52 -20.16
CA CYS A 263 3.18 -3.66 -20.94
C CYS A 263 2.66 -4.76 -20.03
N THR A 264 1.83 -5.65 -20.57
CA THR A 264 1.40 -6.87 -19.88
C THR A 264 2.50 -7.93 -19.92
N GLU A 265 2.38 -8.96 -19.09
CA GLU A 265 3.29 -10.11 -19.12
C GLU A 265 3.44 -10.73 -20.52
N ASP A 266 2.34 -10.86 -21.28
CA ASP A 266 2.36 -11.40 -22.65
C ASP A 266 3.10 -10.49 -23.66
N GLU A 267 3.22 -9.20 -23.36
CA GLU A 267 3.88 -8.19 -24.21
C GLU A 267 5.35 -7.95 -23.78
N LEU A 268 5.77 -8.47 -22.62
CA LEU A 268 7.06 -8.14 -22.00
C LEU A 268 8.26 -8.59 -22.84
N ASP A 269 8.19 -9.77 -23.45
CA ASP A 269 9.28 -10.33 -24.25
C ASP A 269 9.72 -9.36 -25.37
N GLU A 270 8.79 -8.62 -25.98
CA GLU A 270 9.07 -7.65 -27.05
C GLU A 270 9.94 -6.47 -26.58
N HIS A 271 9.91 -6.18 -25.27
CA HIS A 271 10.66 -5.11 -24.62
C HIS A 271 11.97 -5.59 -23.98
N LEU A 272 12.07 -6.88 -23.64
CA LEU A 272 13.27 -7.48 -23.08
C LEU A 272 14.29 -7.88 -24.15
N GLU A 273 13.84 -8.20 -25.36
CA GLU A 273 14.76 -8.49 -26.46
C GLU A 273 15.69 -7.28 -26.72
N PRO A 274 17.03 -7.45 -26.65
CA PRO A 274 17.91 -6.38 -27.06
C PRO A 274 17.59 -6.09 -28.53
N HIS A 275 17.29 -4.83 -28.86
CA HIS A 275 17.29 -4.36 -30.23
C HIS A 275 18.62 -4.80 -30.87
N GLN A 276 18.60 -5.94 -31.56
CA GLN A 276 19.74 -6.41 -32.32
C GLN A 276 19.97 -5.33 -33.35
N GLY A 277 21.10 -4.64 -33.20
CA GLY A 277 21.42 -3.47 -33.97
C GLY A 277 21.12 -3.69 -35.44
N MET A 278 20.40 -2.75 -36.04
CA MET A 278 20.49 -2.50 -37.46
C MET A 278 21.92 -2.01 -37.78
N GLY A 279 22.90 -2.91 -37.67
CA GLY A 279 24.13 -2.87 -38.43
C GLY A 279 23.77 -3.24 -39.86
N GLY A 280 23.44 -2.23 -40.67
CA GLY A 280 23.13 -2.37 -42.08
C GLY A 280 23.94 -1.39 -42.93
N ILE A 281 25.16 -1.84 -43.28
CA ILE A 281 26.02 -1.50 -44.45
C ILE A 281 26.05 -0.04 -44.93
#